data_AF-A0A965HQH2-F1
#
_entry.id   AF-A0A965HQH2-F1
#
_cell.length_a   1.000
_cell.length_b   1.000
_cell.length_c   1.000
_cell.angle_alpha   90.00
_cell.angle_beta   90.00
_cell.angle_gamma   90.00
#
_symmetry.space_group_name_H-M   'P 1'
#
loop_
_entity.id
_entity.type
_entity.pdbx_description
1 polymer ?
#
loop_
_entity_poly.entity_id
_entity_poly.type
_entity_poly.pdbx_seq_one_letter_code
_entity_poly.pdbx_strand_id
1 'polypeptide(L)'
;MAELGREIEALGGRLMIRKGAATDILEDLHNRIGPFDLWSHEETGNAWTYRRDQAVGAWARGRGMAWRERRQFGVTRGKTLNRDHWAKRWDQMMRQPITATDALPTASELNLAPDVLLHPQRPGRAAGLALLKTFLHERGMAYSREMSSPVTAESACSRLSPYLAYGAVSMREVYQAAEERAAELSRERPAGHTAWSRSIRSFTARLHWHCHFMQKLESEPEIEWEPFAKIYTGMRPRPGNPEYLRAWSEGRTGYPFIDAAMRYLNAHGWINFRMRAMLMSFATYDLWLPWQEAGLVLARKFVDFEPGIHWSQCQMQAGETGINTIRVYSPIKQSHDQDPSGDFLRAWVPELAGVAGSMVHEPWQMEGLRLTLCPDYPAPLVDHKAASKRAKDEIFSRRKLAVAREEARGVYLRHGSRSGPRSRRISKKRATPSKEDAPQLLLDL
;
A
#
# COMPACT_ATOMS: atom_id res chain seq x y z
N MET A 1 -23.79 0.95 2.32
CA MET A 1 -24.20 0.76 0.93
C MET A 1 -25.63 1.32 0.66
N ALA A 2 -25.86 2.66 0.78
CA ALA A 2 -26.97 3.49 0.19
C ALA A 2 -27.02 3.99 -1.31
N GLU A 3 -26.11 4.84 -1.84
CA GLU A 3 -25.99 5.37 -3.24
C GLU A 3 -26.21 4.35 -4.43
N LEU A 4 -25.34 3.39 -4.84
CA LEU A 4 -25.73 2.18 -5.65
C LEU A 4 -26.88 1.32 -5.11
N GLY A 5 -27.33 1.47 -3.86
CA GLY A 5 -28.68 1.02 -3.53
C GLY A 5 -29.70 1.73 -4.42
N ARG A 6 -29.71 3.07 -4.34
CA ARG A 6 -30.52 3.97 -5.17
C ARG A 6 -30.22 3.89 -6.66
N GLU A 7 -28.98 3.62 -7.08
CA GLU A 7 -28.63 3.62 -8.51
C GLU A 7 -28.92 2.27 -9.17
N ILE A 8 -28.79 1.15 -8.44
CA ILE A 8 -29.38 -0.11 -8.88
C ILE A 8 -30.91 0.05 -8.96
N GLU A 9 -31.56 0.73 -7.99
CA GLU A 9 -33.00 1.02 -8.03
C GLU A 9 -33.40 1.91 -9.22
N ALA A 10 -32.62 2.94 -9.55
CA ALA A 10 -32.84 3.79 -10.72
C ALA A 10 -32.71 3.03 -12.06
N LEU A 11 -31.95 1.93 -12.08
CA LEU A 11 -31.84 1.00 -13.21
C LEU A 11 -32.89 -0.14 -13.16
N GLY A 12 -33.86 -0.09 -12.24
CA GLY A 12 -34.93 -1.08 -12.09
C GLY A 12 -34.54 -2.37 -11.35
N GLY A 13 -33.35 -2.42 -10.75
CA GLY A 13 -32.90 -3.52 -9.89
C GLY A 13 -33.17 -3.25 -8.40
N ARG A 14 -32.54 -4.05 -7.52
CA ARG A 14 -32.46 -3.73 -6.09
C ARG A 14 -31.15 -4.25 -5.47
N LEU A 15 -30.49 -3.44 -4.64
CA LEU A 15 -29.37 -3.93 -3.84
C LEU A 15 -29.87 -4.82 -2.70
N MET A 16 -29.36 -6.05 -2.63
CA MET A 16 -29.68 -7.00 -1.57
C MET A 16 -28.49 -7.24 -0.66
N ILE A 17 -28.62 -6.81 0.59
CA ILE A 17 -27.65 -7.13 1.65
C ILE A 17 -28.06 -8.45 2.33
N ARG A 18 -27.07 -9.27 2.67
CA ARG A 18 -27.21 -10.54 3.40
C ARG A 18 -26.03 -10.70 4.37
N LYS A 19 -26.24 -11.38 5.49
CA LYS A 19 -25.24 -11.62 6.53
C LYS A 19 -25.26 -13.11 6.90
N GLY A 20 -24.12 -13.76 6.82
CA GLY A 20 -23.97 -15.22 6.95
C GLY A 20 -22.77 -15.70 6.14
N ALA A 21 -22.54 -17.02 6.08
CA ALA A 21 -21.56 -17.59 5.16
C ALA A 21 -22.06 -17.47 3.70
N ALA A 22 -21.14 -17.22 2.77
CA ALA A 22 -21.51 -16.95 1.38
C ALA A 22 -22.24 -18.12 0.71
N THR A 23 -21.81 -19.36 0.97
CA THR A 23 -22.45 -20.59 0.48
C THR A 23 -23.87 -20.73 0.99
N ASP A 24 -24.11 -20.47 2.26
CA ASP A 24 -25.41 -20.66 2.92
C ASP A 24 -26.43 -19.63 2.41
N ILE A 25 -25.97 -18.40 2.16
CA ILE A 25 -26.77 -17.33 1.54
C ILE A 25 -27.11 -17.69 0.09
N LEU A 26 -26.12 -18.17 -0.69
CA LEU A 26 -26.33 -18.55 -2.09
C LEU A 26 -27.26 -19.76 -2.21
N GLU A 27 -27.18 -20.69 -1.27
CA GLU A 27 -28.06 -21.85 -1.13
C GLU A 27 -29.50 -21.43 -0.77
N ASP A 28 -29.70 -20.55 0.22
CA ASP A 28 -31.01 -19.97 0.55
C ASP A 28 -31.64 -19.24 -0.65
N LEU A 29 -30.84 -18.46 -1.38
CA LEU A 29 -31.29 -17.81 -2.62
C LEU A 29 -31.70 -18.84 -3.67
N HIS A 30 -30.86 -19.84 -3.96
CA HIS A 30 -31.14 -20.87 -4.95
C HIS A 30 -32.44 -21.63 -4.65
N ASN A 31 -32.68 -21.96 -3.38
CA ASN A 31 -33.91 -22.65 -2.96
C ASN A 31 -35.17 -21.76 -3.03
N ARG A 32 -35.03 -20.42 -2.99
CA ARG A 32 -36.17 -19.48 -3.07
C ARG A 32 -36.52 -19.02 -4.48
N ILE A 33 -35.52 -18.77 -5.32
CA ILE A 33 -35.72 -18.20 -6.67
C ILE A 33 -35.31 -19.14 -7.81
N GLY A 34 -34.82 -20.34 -7.49
CA GLY A 34 -34.31 -21.30 -8.48
C GLY A 34 -32.89 -20.97 -8.97
N PRO A 35 -32.46 -21.57 -10.09
CA PRO A 35 -31.16 -21.29 -10.69
C PRO A 35 -31.02 -19.84 -11.16
N PHE A 36 -29.83 -19.27 -10.97
CA PHE A 36 -29.47 -17.91 -11.38
C PHE A 36 -28.03 -17.87 -11.93
N ASP A 37 -27.70 -16.83 -12.69
CA ASP A 37 -26.32 -16.58 -13.12
C ASP A 37 -25.52 -15.87 -12.01
N LEU A 38 -24.42 -16.48 -11.57
CA LEU A 38 -23.54 -15.88 -10.56
C LEU A 38 -22.41 -15.10 -11.24
N TRP A 39 -22.27 -13.82 -10.90
CA TRP A 39 -21.22 -12.94 -11.40
C TRP A 39 -20.50 -12.24 -10.25
N SER A 40 -19.18 -12.04 -10.38
CA SER A 40 -18.38 -11.26 -9.43
C SER A 40 -17.13 -10.68 -10.12
N HIS A 41 -16.39 -9.83 -9.40
CA HIS A 41 -15.01 -9.53 -9.77
C HIS A 41 -14.06 -10.62 -9.26
N GLU A 42 -12.91 -10.79 -9.93
CA GLU A 42 -11.77 -11.55 -9.41
C GLU A 42 -11.15 -10.78 -8.22
N GLU A 43 -11.18 -11.35 -7.01
CA GLU A 43 -10.46 -10.82 -5.84
C GLU A 43 -9.03 -11.37 -5.76
N THR A 44 -8.06 -10.54 -5.33
CA THR A 44 -6.71 -10.98 -4.89
C THR A 44 -6.54 -10.58 -3.42
N GLY A 45 -7.32 -11.24 -2.56
CA GLY A 45 -7.39 -10.93 -1.13
C GLY A 45 -6.52 -11.83 -0.24
N ASN A 46 -6.80 -11.80 1.06
CA ASN A 46 -6.19 -12.68 2.05
C ASN A 46 -6.69 -14.13 1.89
N ALA A 47 -5.97 -15.12 2.44
CA ALA A 47 -6.28 -16.54 2.32
C ALA A 47 -7.67 -16.95 2.86
N TRP A 48 -8.33 -16.12 3.67
CA TRP A 48 -9.72 -16.38 4.08
C TRP A 48 -10.75 -16.02 2.98
N THR A 49 -10.54 -14.93 2.21
CA THR A 49 -11.42 -14.60 1.07
C THR A 49 -11.15 -15.54 -0.10
N TYR A 50 -9.88 -15.92 -0.33
CA TYR A 50 -9.57 -16.96 -1.31
C TYR A 50 -10.25 -18.30 -0.99
N ARG A 51 -10.27 -18.74 0.28
CA ARG A 51 -11.00 -19.94 0.70
C ARG A 51 -12.52 -19.82 0.56
N ARG A 52 -13.09 -18.63 0.84
CA ARG A 52 -14.51 -18.32 0.55
C ARG A 52 -14.80 -18.53 -0.94
N ASP A 53 -13.96 -18.01 -1.80
CA ASP A 53 -14.13 -18.09 -3.26
C ASP A 53 -13.98 -19.51 -3.79
N GLN A 54 -13.04 -20.30 -3.24
CA GLN A 54 -12.95 -21.73 -3.51
C GLN A 54 -14.24 -22.48 -3.11
N ALA A 55 -14.82 -22.16 -1.95
CA ALA A 55 -16.07 -22.75 -1.47
C ALA A 55 -17.28 -22.35 -2.33
N VAL A 56 -17.41 -21.06 -2.70
CA VAL A 56 -18.44 -20.57 -3.64
C VAL A 56 -18.33 -21.25 -4.99
N GLY A 57 -17.11 -21.40 -5.53
CA GLY A 57 -16.89 -22.13 -6.78
C GLY A 57 -17.18 -23.63 -6.70
N ALA A 58 -16.95 -24.26 -5.55
CA ALA A 58 -17.34 -25.66 -5.32
C ALA A 58 -18.87 -25.81 -5.23
N TRP A 59 -19.54 -24.91 -4.50
CA TRP A 59 -21.00 -24.84 -4.40
C TRP A 59 -21.65 -24.64 -5.77
N ALA A 60 -21.18 -23.67 -6.56
CA ALA A 60 -21.73 -23.38 -7.88
C ALA A 60 -21.61 -24.60 -8.83
N ARG A 61 -20.46 -25.29 -8.83
CA ARG A 61 -20.29 -26.56 -9.57
C ARG A 61 -21.24 -27.65 -9.08
N GLY A 62 -21.41 -27.79 -7.76
CA GLY A 62 -22.35 -28.76 -7.16
C GLY A 62 -23.82 -28.50 -7.52
N ARG A 63 -24.19 -27.24 -7.80
CA ARG A 63 -25.52 -26.82 -8.28
C ARG A 63 -25.65 -26.74 -9.81
N GLY A 64 -24.61 -27.11 -10.56
CA GLY A 64 -24.59 -26.98 -12.03
C GLY A 64 -24.64 -25.52 -12.54
N MET A 65 -24.36 -24.55 -11.68
CA MET A 65 -24.47 -23.13 -11.96
C MET A 65 -23.16 -22.55 -12.53
N ALA A 66 -23.29 -21.65 -13.51
CA ALA A 66 -22.16 -20.94 -14.09
C ALA A 66 -21.78 -19.72 -13.24
N TRP A 67 -20.66 -19.81 -12.51
CA TRP A 67 -20.01 -18.66 -11.91
C TRP A 67 -19.04 -18.01 -12.90
N ARG A 68 -19.22 -16.71 -13.14
CA ARG A 68 -18.43 -15.94 -14.11
C ARG A 68 -17.75 -14.76 -13.43
N GLU A 69 -16.44 -14.86 -13.25
CA GLU A 69 -15.62 -13.79 -12.69
C GLU A 69 -15.16 -12.80 -13.77
N ARG A 70 -15.07 -11.51 -13.40
CA ARG A 70 -14.51 -10.44 -14.23
C ARG A 70 -13.28 -9.85 -13.60
N ARG A 71 -12.21 -9.73 -14.37
CA ARG A 71 -10.96 -9.17 -13.87
C ARG A 71 -11.06 -7.65 -13.65
N GLN A 72 -10.87 -7.21 -12.41
CA GLN A 72 -10.87 -5.80 -12.00
C GLN A 72 -9.52 -5.11 -12.28
N PHE A 73 -8.41 -5.73 -11.87
CA PHE A 73 -7.06 -5.16 -11.96
C PHE A 73 -6.16 -5.90 -12.95
N GLY A 74 -4.99 -5.33 -13.28
CA GLY A 74 -4.00 -5.95 -14.16
C GLY A 74 -3.20 -7.11 -13.52
N VAL A 75 -3.87 -7.95 -12.74
CA VAL A 75 -3.38 -9.19 -12.15
C VAL A 75 -3.66 -10.34 -13.12
N THR A 76 -2.95 -11.46 -13.02
CA THR A 76 -3.15 -12.62 -13.89
C THR A 76 -3.07 -13.88 -13.05
N ARG A 77 -4.18 -14.62 -12.99
CA ARG A 77 -4.32 -15.84 -12.18
C ARG A 77 -3.67 -17.06 -12.86
N GLY A 78 -3.06 -17.91 -12.05
CA GLY A 78 -2.60 -19.26 -12.42
C GLY A 78 -1.62 -19.33 -13.61
N LYS A 79 -1.68 -20.45 -14.35
CA LYS A 79 -0.72 -20.81 -15.42
C LYS A 79 -0.67 -19.84 -16.61
N THR A 80 -1.59 -18.88 -16.70
CA THR A 80 -1.60 -17.87 -17.78
C THR A 80 -0.61 -16.74 -17.53
N LEU A 81 -0.08 -16.60 -16.30
CA LEU A 81 0.91 -15.59 -15.94
C LEU A 81 2.24 -15.81 -16.67
N ASN A 82 2.64 -14.81 -17.46
CA ASN A 82 3.99 -14.67 -17.97
C ASN A 82 4.53 -13.31 -17.53
N ARG A 83 5.59 -13.30 -16.69
CA ARG A 83 6.15 -12.07 -16.10
C ARG A 83 6.82 -11.16 -17.14
N ASP A 84 7.35 -11.73 -18.22
CA ASP A 84 8.03 -10.96 -19.28
C ASP A 84 7.01 -10.22 -20.17
N HIS A 85 5.80 -10.77 -20.33
CA HIS A 85 4.68 -10.14 -21.05
C HIS A 85 3.69 -9.38 -20.15
N TRP A 86 3.88 -9.41 -18.82
CA TRP A 86 2.92 -8.87 -17.84
C TRP A 86 2.62 -7.38 -18.06
N ALA A 87 3.66 -6.54 -18.24
CA ALA A 87 3.47 -5.10 -18.42
C ALA A 87 2.65 -4.77 -19.69
N LYS A 88 2.98 -5.39 -20.83
CA LYS A 88 2.24 -5.20 -22.08
C LYS A 88 0.77 -5.64 -21.96
N ARG A 89 0.50 -6.74 -21.24
CA ARG A 89 -0.88 -7.21 -20.98
C ARG A 89 -1.63 -6.31 -20.02
N TRP A 90 -0.93 -5.66 -19.08
CA TRP A 90 -1.48 -4.62 -18.21
C TRP A 90 -1.91 -3.40 -19.04
N ASP A 91 -1.04 -2.88 -19.91
CA ASP A 91 -1.34 -1.74 -20.80
C ASP A 91 -2.57 -2.02 -21.68
N GLN A 92 -2.59 -3.21 -22.29
CA GLN A 92 -3.70 -3.67 -23.11
C GLN A 92 -5.02 -3.73 -22.34
N MET A 93 -5.00 -4.14 -21.07
CA MET A 93 -6.20 -4.15 -20.23
C MET A 93 -6.64 -2.74 -19.83
N MET A 94 -5.70 -1.87 -19.44
CA MET A 94 -6.06 -0.53 -18.95
C MET A 94 -6.57 0.39 -20.07
N ARG A 95 -6.31 0.06 -21.34
CA ARG A 95 -6.89 0.70 -22.52
C ARG A 95 -8.16 0.01 -23.06
N GLN A 96 -8.69 -1.03 -22.39
CA GLN A 96 -9.99 -1.59 -22.76
C GLN A 96 -11.12 -0.60 -22.44
N PRO A 97 -12.22 -0.60 -23.23
CA PRO A 97 -13.39 0.22 -22.92
C PRO A 97 -13.84 0.06 -21.47
N ILE A 98 -14.23 1.18 -20.88
CA ILE A 98 -14.87 1.22 -19.57
C ILE A 98 -16.36 0.98 -19.82
N THR A 99 -16.90 -0.10 -19.27
CA THR A 99 -18.35 -0.24 -19.17
C THR A 99 -18.83 0.74 -18.10
N ALA A 100 -19.70 1.68 -18.48
CA ALA A 100 -20.34 2.56 -17.53
C ALA A 100 -21.11 1.72 -16.49
N THR A 101 -20.80 1.94 -15.22
CA THR A 101 -21.54 1.45 -14.06
C THR A 101 -21.39 2.51 -12.97
N ASP A 102 -22.48 2.77 -12.26
CA ASP A 102 -22.65 4.02 -11.53
C ASP A 102 -22.33 3.89 -10.02
N ALA A 103 -22.52 4.97 -9.25
CA ALA A 103 -21.86 5.31 -7.97
C ALA A 103 -22.35 4.55 -6.71
N LEU A 104 -21.73 4.74 -5.53
CA LEU A 104 -21.57 3.72 -4.46
C LEU A 104 -21.85 4.17 -2.99
N PRO A 105 -22.18 3.26 -2.03
CA PRO A 105 -23.33 3.57 -1.17
C PRO A 105 -23.07 3.72 0.38
N THR A 106 -23.74 4.66 1.10
CA THR A 106 -23.45 5.08 2.53
C THR A 106 -23.65 4.01 3.63
N ALA A 107 -22.88 4.06 4.73
CA ALA A 107 -22.70 2.95 5.67
C ALA A 107 -23.82 2.68 6.70
N SER A 108 -24.61 3.68 7.11
CA SER A 108 -25.60 3.57 8.20
C SER A 108 -26.62 2.44 7.97
N GLU A 109 -27.08 2.29 6.72
CA GLU A 109 -28.08 1.31 6.28
C GLU A 109 -27.62 -0.16 6.38
N LEU A 110 -26.38 -0.41 6.80
CA LEU A 110 -25.80 -1.75 6.92
C LEU A 110 -25.71 -2.27 8.37
N ASN A 111 -26.04 -1.44 9.36
CA ASN A 111 -25.69 -1.68 10.76
C ASN A 111 -24.17 -1.92 10.95
N LEU A 112 -23.34 -1.35 10.08
CA LEU A 112 -21.91 -1.23 10.34
C LEU A 112 -21.72 -0.10 11.36
N ALA A 113 -20.98 -0.38 12.44
CA ALA A 113 -20.51 0.68 13.31
C ALA A 113 -19.67 1.68 12.48
N PRO A 114 -19.82 3.00 12.67
CA PRO A 114 -18.95 3.96 12.02
C PRO A 114 -17.51 3.73 12.48
N ASP A 115 -16.55 3.79 11.56
CA ASP A 115 -15.14 3.82 11.92
C ASP A 115 -14.86 5.04 12.80
N VAL A 116 -14.06 4.86 13.85
CA VAL A 116 -13.74 5.90 14.85
C VAL A 116 -12.68 6.89 14.32
N LEU A 117 -12.63 7.10 13.01
CA LEU A 117 -11.73 8.05 12.37
C LEU A 117 -12.22 9.48 12.62
N LEU A 118 -11.30 10.33 13.07
CA LEU A 118 -11.58 11.75 13.33
C LEU A 118 -11.68 12.55 12.03
N HIS A 119 -10.93 12.13 11.00
CA HIS A 119 -10.82 12.84 9.72
C HIS A 119 -10.93 11.87 8.53
N PRO A 120 -12.07 11.15 8.39
CA PRO A 120 -12.28 10.19 7.31
C PRO A 120 -12.36 10.92 5.95
N GLN A 121 -11.70 10.35 4.94
CA GLN A 121 -11.85 10.83 3.58
C GLN A 121 -13.26 10.52 3.04
N ARG A 122 -13.89 11.50 2.37
CA ARG A 122 -15.26 11.35 1.84
C ARG A 122 -15.37 10.13 0.91
N PRO A 123 -16.24 9.14 1.19
CA PRO A 123 -16.40 7.94 0.36
C PRO A 123 -17.25 8.21 -0.89
N GLY A 124 -17.42 7.20 -1.73
CA GLY A 124 -18.28 7.23 -2.93
C GLY A 124 -17.53 7.56 -4.22
N ARG A 125 -18.09 7.11 -5.35
CA ARG A 125 -17.49 7.27 -6.70
C ARG A 125 -17.34 8.74 -7.08
N ALA A 126 -18.36 9.56 -6.80
CA ALA A 126 -18.33 11.00 -7.07
C ALA A 126 -17.17 11.72 -6.37
N ALA A 127 -16.85 11.36 -5.13
CA ALA A 127 -15.71 11.92 -4.40
C ALA A 127 -14.37 11.50 -5.02
N GLY A 128 -14.25 10.24 -5.44
CA GLY A 128 -13.08 9.74 -6.15
C GLY A 128 -12.85 10.44 -7.49
N LEU A 129 -13.90 10.65 -8.29
CA LEU A 129 -13.81 11.37 -9.57
C LEU A 129 -13.46 12.86 -9.38
N ALA A 130 -14.00 13.53 -8.35
CA ALA A 130 -13.61 14.89 -8.00
C ALA A 130 -12.12 14.99 -7.59
N LEU A 131 -11.62 14.01 -6.82
CA LEU A 131 -10.19 13.95 -6.45
C LEU A 131 -9.28 13.62 -7.65
N LEU A 132 -9.74 12.81 -8.61
CA LEU A 132 -9.04 12.55 -9.87
C LEU A 132 -8.95 13.82 -10.71
N LYS A 133 -10.07 14.53 -10.93
CA LYS A 133 -10.13 15.77 -11.72
C LYS A 133 -9.21 16.84 -11.14
N THR A 134 -9.36 17.16 -9.85
CA THR A 134 -8.51 18.15 -9.18
C THR A 134 -7.03 17.73 -9.23
N PHE A 135 -6.71 16.44 -9.10
CA PHE A 135 -5.34 15.93 -9.24
C PHE A 135 -4.77 16.18 -10.64
N LEU A 136 -5.49 15.82 -11.70
CA LEU A 136 -5.01 15.90 -13.09
C LEU A 136 -4.92 17.33 -13.63
N HIS A 137 -5.75 18.25 -13.14
CA HIS A 137 -5.87 19.60 -13.70
C HIS A 137 -5.36 20.73 -12.78
N GLU A 138 -5.33 20.54 -11.46
CA GLU A 138 -5.04 21.61 -10.48
C GLU A 138 -3.85 21.26 -9.56
N ARG A 139 -4.02 20.31 -8.64
CA ARG A 139 -3.11 20.08 -7.49
C ARG A 139 -1.96 19.10 -7.75
N GLY A 140 -2.05 18.27 -8.79
CA GLY A 140 -1.06 17.21 -9.05
C GLY A 140 0.27 17.67 -9.64
N MET A 141 0.44 18.95 -10.00
CA MET A 141 1.64 19.46 -10.68
C MET A 141 2.93 19.12 -9.92
N ALA A 142 2.91 19.26 -8.59
CA ALA A 142 4.07 19.03 -7.72
C ALA A 142 4.18 17.60 -7.16
N TYR A 143 3.26 16.68 -7.51
CA TYR A 143 3.18 15.31 -6.98
C TYR A 143 4.54 14.58 -6.94
N SER A 144 5.31 14.64 -8.03
CA SER A 144 6.64 13.99 -8.12
C SER A 144 7.66 14.50 -7.10
N ARG A 145 7.53 15.75 -6.63
CA ARG A 145 8.39 16.36 -5.62
C ARG A 145 7.85 16.14 -4.21
N GLU A 146 6.56 16.34 -4.01
CA GLU A 146 5.95 16.53 -2.67
C GLU A 146 5.38 15.25 -2.05
N MET A 147 5.20 14.17 -2.81
CA MET A 147 4.62 12.92 -2.29
C MET A 147 5.34 12.27 -1.09
N SER A 148 6.58 12.66 -0.76
CA SER A 148 7.34 12.07 0.36
C SER A 148 7.12 12.78 1.70
N SER A 149 6.79 14.06 1.74
CA SER A 149 6.60 14.80 3.00
C SER A 149 5.17 14.62 3.53
N PRO A 150 4.96 14.35 4.82
CA PRO A 150 3.60 14.28 5.38
C PRO A 150 2.89 15.64 5.36
N VAL A 151 3.63 16.76 5.37
CA VAL A 151 3.10 18.13 5.31
C VAL A 151 2.38 18.39 3.97
N THR A 152 3.00 17.97 2.85
CA THR A 152 2.51 18.31 1.50
C THR A 152 1.85 17.14 0.77
N ALA A 153 2.12 15.90 1.15
CA ALA A 153 1.57 14.74 0.45
C ALA A 153 0.04 14.60 0.57
N GLU A 154 -0.59 15.17 1.60
CA GLU A 154 -2.06 15.18 1.72
C GLU A 154 -2.72 15.89 0.53
N SER A 155 -2.24 17.07 0.15
CA SER A 155 -2.77 17.85 -0.98
C SER A 155 -2.16 17.41 -2.33
N ALA A 156 -0.86 17.07 -2.35
CA ALA A 156 -0.13 16.76 -3.57
C ALA A 156 -0.32 15.32 -4.10
N CYS A 157 -0.62 14.33 -3.25
CA CYS A 157 -0.93 12.97 -3.71
C CYS A 157 -2.36 12.85 -4.23
N SER A 158 -2.60 11.94 -5.18
CA SER A 158 -3.94 11.75 -5.77
C SER A 158 -5.05 11.45 -4.75
N ARG A 159 -4.74 10.90 -3.57
CA ARG A 159 -5.71 10.42 -2.56
C ARG A 159 -6.70 9.36 -3.11
N LEU A 160 -6.36 8.71 -4.22
CA LEU A 160 -7.26 7.78 -4.92
C LEU A 160 -7.26 6.35 -4.37
N SER A 161 -6.29 5.99 -3.53
CA SER A 161 -6.10 4.61 -3.07
C SER A 161 -7.32 3.97 -2.37
N PRO A 162 -8.15 4.68 -1.57
CA PRO A 162 -9.36 4.08 -0.99
C PRO A 162 -10.41 3.73 -2.06
N TYR A 163 -10.62 4.59 -3.06
CA TYR A 163 -11.60 4.33 -4.12
C TYR A 163 -11.17 3.21 -5.08
N LEU A 164 -9.85 3.01 -5.23
CA LEU A 164 -9.32 1.87 -5.97
C LEU A 164 -9.53 0.56 -5.20
N ALA A 165 -9.16 0.52 -3.91
CA ALA A 165 -9.31 -0.65 -3.05
C ALA A 165 -10.78 -1.12 -2.95
N TYR A 166 -11.73 -0.19 -2.78
CA TYR A 166 -13.16 -0.50 -2.76
C TYR A 166 -13.84 -0.54 -4.14
N GLY A 167 -13.10 -0.38 -5.24
CA GLY A 167 -13.64 -0.41 -6.60
C GLY A 167 -14.61 0.73 -6.97
N ALA A 168 -14.70 1.78 -6.17
CA ALA A 168 -15.56 2.94 -6.42
C ALA A 168 -15.14 3.76 -7.65
N VAL A 169 -13.85 3.70 -8.03
CA VAL A 169 -13.34 4.25 -9.30
C VAL A 169 -12.52 3.17 -9.99
N SER A 170 -12.68 3.02 -11.30
CA SER A 170 -11.98 1.98 -12.06
C SER A 170 -10.51 2.36 -12.28
N MET A 171 -9.60 1.39 -12.13
CA MET A 171 -8.18 1.57 -12.49
C MET A 171 -8.01 1.97 -13.97
N ARG A 172 -8.89 1.49 -14.86
CA ARG A 172 -8.87 1.83 -16.29
C ARG A 172 -9.25 3.29 -16.52
N GLU A 173 -10.26 3.77 -15.80
CA GLU A 173 -10.74 5.16 -15.83
C GLU A 173 -9.67 6.14 -15.35
N VAL A 174 -9.03 5.82 -14.21
CA VAL A 174 -7.89 6.60 -13.70
C VAL A 174 -6.72 6.62 -14.68
N TYR A 175 -6.42 5.49 -15.33
CA TYR A 175 -5.34 5.39 -16.31
C TYR A 175 -5.64 6.14 -17.62
N GLN A 176 -6.85 5.98 -18.17
CA GLN A 176 -7.27 6.62 -19.43
C GLN A 176 -7.30 8.14 -19.27
N ALA A 177 -7.90 8.67 -18.19
CA ALA A 177 -7.88 10.10 -17.88
C ALA A 177 -6.45 10.65 -17.72
N ALA A 178 -5.52 9.85 -17.17
CA ALA A 178 -4.11 10.24 -17.06
C ALA A 178 -3.37 10.26 -18.41
N GLU A 179 -3.67 9.33 -19.34
CA GLU A 179 -3.12 9.34 -20.70
C GLU A 179 -3.70 10.49 -21.54
N GLU A 180 -5.01 10.75 -21.43
CA GLU A 180 -5.68 11.91 -22.05
C GLU A 180 -5.04 13.21 -21.57
N ARG A 181 -4.88 13.37 -20.25
CA ARG A 181 -4.22 14.55 -19.68
C ARG A 181 -2.76 14.68 -20.12
N ALA A 182 -2.03 13.58 -20.25
CA ALA A 182 -0.66 13.60 -20.78
C ALA A 182 -0.61 14.08 -22.24
N ALA A 183 -1.58 13.68 -23.07
CA ALA A 183 -1.70 14.11 -24.45
C ALA A 183 -2.07 15.61 -24.57
N GLU A 184 -3.00 16.10 -23.75
CA GLU A 184 -3.31 17.54 -23.63
C GLU A 184 -2.07 18.36 -23.29
N LEU A 185 -1.39 18.00 -22.20
CA LEU A 185 -0.19 18.68 -21.72
C LEU A 185 0.91 18.73 -22.81
N SER A 186 1.09 17.64 -23.55
CA SER A 186 2.06 17.58 -24.65
C SER A 186 1.68 18.45 -25.86
N ARG A 187 0.38 18.68 -26.09
CA ARG A 187 -0.16 19.48 -27.20
C ARG A 187 -0.11 20.97 -26.89
N GLU A 188 -0.61 21.36 -25.72
CA GLU A 188 -0.77 22.75 -25.29
C GLU A 188 0.50 23.35 -24.69
N ARG A 189 1.36 22.51 -24.11
CA ARG A 189 2.63 22.89 -23.46
C ARG A 189 2.50 24.10 -22.50
N PRO A 190 1.52 24.11 -21.57
CA PRO A 190 1.26 25.24 -20.69
C PRO A 190 2.44 25.55 -19.74
N ALA A 191 2.37 26.68 -19.05
CA ALA A 191 3.27 26.98 -17.95
C ALA A 191 3.33 25.80 -16.95
N GLY A 192 4.54 25.40 -16.55
CA GLY A 192 4.74 24.21 -15.71
C GLY A 192 4.62 22.86 -16.43
N HIS A 193 4.44 22.80 -17.77
CA HIS A 193 4.33 21.55 -18.56
C HIS A 193 5.35 20.46 -18.15
N THR A 194 6.63 20.81 -17.97
CA THR A 194 7.66 19.82 -17.60
C THR A 194 7.43 19.20 -16.22
N ALA A 195 6.90 19.98 -15.26
CA ALA A 195 6.55 19.49 -13.92
C ALA A 195 5.29 18.60 -13.99
N TRP A 196 4.24 19.08 -14.66
CA TRP A 196 3.03 18.30 -14.94
C TRP A 196 3.35 16.95 -15.60
N SER A 197 4.07 16.96 -16.71
CA SER A 197 4.44 15.74 -17.44
C SER A 197 5.34 14.80 -16.64
N ARG A 198 6.17 15.31 -15.71
CA ARG A 198 6.91 14.47 -14.75
C ARG A 198 5.95 13.83 -13.73
N SER A 199 5.05 14.62 -13.17
CA SER A 199 4.10 14.17 -12.15
C SER A 199 3.06 13.17 -12.70
N ILE A 200 2.53 13.37 -13.90
CA ILE A 200 1.65 12.39 -14.56
C ILE A 200 2.40 11.08 -14.85
N ARG A 201 3.63 11.12 -15.41
CA ARG A 201 4.44 9.90 -15.58
C ARG A 201 4.71 9.18 -14.26
N SER A 202 5.03 9.93 -13.20
CA SER A 202 5.23 9.36 -11.86
C SER A 202 3.95 8.69 -11.37
N PHE A 203 2.79 9.36 -11.49
CA PHE A 203 1.48 8.85 -11.11
C PHE A 203 1.09 7.57 -11.87
N THR A 204 1.13 7.59 -13.21
CA THR A 204 0.82 6.42 -14.04
C THR A 204 1.72 5.23 -13.70
N ALA A 205 3.01 5.45 -13.40
CA ALA A 205 3.88 4.40 -12.91
C ALA A 205 3.36 3.76 -11.61
N ARG A 206 2.81 4.54 -10.66
CA ARG A 206 2.23 4.00 -9.41
C ARG A 206 1.00 3.11 -9.65
N LEU A 207 0.23 3.35 -10.72
CA LEU A 207 -0.87 2.46 -11.15
C LEU A 207 -0.34 1.07 -11.59
N HIS A 208 0.80 1.03 -12.28
CA HIS A 208 1.50 -0.24 -12.53
C HIS A 208 2.02 -0.89 -11.25
N TRP A 209 2.64 -0.11 -10.35
CA TRP A 209 3.16 -0.64 -9.08
C TRP A 209 2.06 -1.31 -8.24
N HIS A 210 0.86 -0.73 -8.18
CA HIS A 210 -0.33 -1.31 -7.54
C HIS A 210 -0.55 -2.77 -7.98
N CYS A 211 -0.79 -2.97 -9.28
CA CYS A 211 -1.06 -4.31 -9.82
C CYS A 211 0.18 -5.22 -9.78
N HIS A 212 1.40 -4.65 -9.89
CA HIS A 212 2.65 -5.41 -9.77
C HIS A 212 2.83 -6.01 -8.38
N PHE A 213 2.44 -5.30 -7.33
CA PHE A 213 2.46 -5.83 -5.96
C PHE A 213 1.33 -6.83 -5.71
N MET A 214 0.10 -6.54 -6.12
CA MET A 214 -1.01 -7.49 -6.02
C MET A 214 -0.68 -8.84 -6.69
N GLN A 215 -0.05 -8.79 -7.86
CA GLN A 215 0.40 -9.99 -8.57
C GLN A 215 1.36 -10.87 -7.73
N LYS A 216 2.09 -10.32 -6.75
CA LYS A 216 2.98 -11.12 -5.90
C LYS A 216 2.19 -12.04 -4.97
N LEU A 217 1.17 -11.51 -4.30
CA LEU A 217 0.27 -12.30 -3.45
C LEU A 217 -0.50 -13.33 -4.28
N GLU A 218 -1.01 -12.94 -5.46
CA GLU A 218 -1.62 -13.89 -6.41
C GLU A 218 -0.67 -15.02 -6.83
N SER A 219 0.64 -14.75 -6.92
CA SER A 219 1.65 -15.73 -7.36
C SER A 219 2.21 -16.58 -6.22
N GLU A 220 2.05 -16.14 -4.97
CA GLU A 220 2.54 -16.80 -3.76
C GLU A 220 1.72 -16.30 -2.55
N PRO A 221 0.51 -16.88 -2.30
CA PRO A 221 -0.37 -16.44 -1.21
C PRO A 221 0.28 -16.53 0.19
N GLU A 222 1.28 -17.40 0.34
CA GLU A 222 2.04 -17.62 1.56
C GLU A 222 2.71 -16.35 2.11
N ILE A 223 2.93 -15.32 1.28
CA ILE A 223 3.53 -14.04 1.73
C ILE A 223 2.64 -13.23 2.69
N GLU A 224 1.40 -13.63 2.91
CA GLU A 224 0.56 -13.10 3.99
C GLU A 224 1.10 -13.49 5.38
N TRP A 225 1.79 -14.63 5.52
CA TRP A 225 2.30 -15.12 6.82
C TRP A 225 3.80 -15.46 6.86
N GLU A 226 4.38 -15.96 5.76
CA GLU A 226 5.81 -16.30 5.62
C GLU A 226 6.62 -15.20 4.91
N PRO A 227 7.92 -15.07 5.19
CA PRO A 227 8.81 -14.22 4.39
C PRO A 227 9.02 -14.79 2.98
N PHE A 228 9.12 -13.93 1.96
CA PHE A 228 9.48 -14.31 0.58
C PHE A 228 10.77 -15.17 0.54
N ALA A 229 11.75 -14.85 1.39
CA ALA A 229 12.98 -15.63 1.54
C ALA A 229 12.97 -16.30 2.93
N LYS A 230 12.82 -17.62 2.94
CA LYS A 230 12.63 -18.45 4.14
C LYS A 230 13.82 -18.41 5.10
N ILE A 231 15.00 -17.96 4.66
CA ILE A 231 16.16 -17.69 5.52
C ILE A 231 15.92 -16.63 6.61
N TYR A 232 14.89 -15.80 6.47
CA TYR A 232 14.47 -14.84 7.50
C TYR A 232 13.42 -15.39 8.49
N THR A 233 12.93 -16.61 8.28
CA THR A 233 12.03 -17.28 9.22
C THR A 233 12.72 -17.39 10.59
N GLY A 234 12.00 -17.00 11.64
CA GLY A 234 12.54 -16.97 13.02
C GLY A 234 13.62 -15.93 13.29
N MET A 235 13.87 -14.97 12.39
CA MET A 235 14.86 -13.88 12.63
C MET A 235 14.42 -12.92 13.74
N ARG A 236 13.12 -12.70 13.88
CA ARG A 236 12.52 -11.84 14.90
C ARG A 236 11.63 -12.70 15.82
N PRO A 237 11.63 -12.45 17.15
CA PRO A 237 10.72 -13.15 18.06
C PRO A 237 9.26 -13.00 17.63
N ARG A 238 8.48 -14.07 17.78
CA ARG A 238 7.04 -14.08 17.54
C ARG A 238 6.39 -14.91 18.67
N PRO A 239 5.66 -14.30 19.62
CA PRO A 239 5.27 -12.88 19.65
C PRO A 239 6.45 -11.92 19.82
N GLY A 240 6.29 -10.69 19.33
CA GLY A 240 7.20 -9.58 19.60
C GLY A 240 7.02 -9.04 21.03
N ASN A 241 7.79 -8.00 21.39
CA ASN A 241 7.58 -7.30 22.66
C ASN A 241 6.21 -6.58 22.63
N PRO A 242 5.25 -6.92 23.51
CA PRO A 242 3.90 -6.37 23.47
C PRO A 242 3.84 -4.89 23.86
N GLU A 243 4.73 -4.43 24.75
CA GLU A 243 4.81 -3.02 25.17
C GLU A 243 5.31 -2.15 24.02
N TYR A 244 6.34 -2.60 23.30
CA TYR A 244 6.87 -1.91 22.12
C TYR A 244 5.84 -1.86 20.99
N LEU A 245 5.15 -2.97 20.72
CA LEU A 245 4.08 -3.02 19.71
C LEU A 245 2.95 -2.05 20.08
N ARG A 246 2.54 -2.03 21.35
CA ARG A 246 1.49 -1.13 21.85
C ARG A 246 1.90 0.33 21.75
N ALA A 247 3.05 0.70 22.30
CA ALA A 247 3.56 2.07 22.30
C ALA A 247 3.77 2.61 20.87
N TRP A 248 4.27 1.79 19.95
CA TRP A 248 4.33 2.14 18.53
C TRP A 248 2.94 2.29 17.90
N SER A 249 1.99 1.40 18.17
CA SER A 249 0.63 1.45 17.60
C SER A 249 -0.21 2.65 18.06
N GLU A 250 0.13 3.19 19.24
CA GLU A 250 -0.51 4.33 19.89
C GLU A 250 0.26 5.65 19.69
N GLY A 251 1.44 5.63 19.04
CA GLY A 251 2.25 6.83 18.80
C GLY A 251 2.85 7.42 20.08
N ARG A 252 3.52 6.58 20.87
CA ARG A 252 4.25 6.92 22.11
C ARG A 252 5.64 6.26 22.16
N THR A 253 6.38 6.34 21.06
CA THR A 253 7.74 5.78 20.93
C THR A 253 8.84 6.69 21.48
N GLY A 254 8.51 7.96 21.72
CA GLY A 254 9.48 8.99 22.10
C GLY A 254 10.28 9.55 20.91
N TYR A 255 9.97 9.11 19.68
CA TYR A 255 10.45 9.69 18.44
C TYR A 255 9.32 10.50 17.77
N PRO A 256 9.36 11.86 17.82
CA PRO A 256 8.25 12.72 17.43
C PRO A 256 7.68 12.41 16.06
N PHE A 257 8.55 12.10 15.08
CA PHE A 257 8.13 11.87 13.70
C PHE A 257 7.51 10.50 13.46
N ILE A 258 7.86 9.49 14.28
CA ILE A 258 7.16 8.20 14.30
C ILE A 258 5.79 8.39 14.96
N ASP A 259 5.75 9.12 16.06
CA ASP A 259 4.54 9.33 16.87
C ASP A 259 3.51 10.18 16.11
N ALA A 260 3.94 11.31 15.52
CA ALA A 260 3.14 12.15 14.64
C ALA A 260 2.55 11.34 13.47
N ALA A 261 3.38 10.53 12.79
CA ALA A 261 2.94 9.72 11.67
C ALA A 261 1.92 8.64 12.08
N MET A 262 2.10 7.99 13.24
CA MET A 262 1.10 7.01 13.73
C MET A 262 -0.18 7.71 14.19
N ARG A 263 -0.11 8.85 14.88
CA ARG A 263 -1.28 9.61 15.34
C ARG A 263 -2.08 10.17 14.17
N TYR A 264 -1.43 10.73 13.15
CA TYR A 264 -2.06 11.13 11.90
C TYR A 264 -2.78 9.96 11.22
N LEU A 265 -2.11 8.79 11.13
CA LEU A 265 -2.71 7.57 10.57
C LEU A 265 -3.92 7.11 11.39
N ASN A 266 -3.86 7.15 12.72
CA ASN A 266 -4.97 6.80 13.60
C ASN A 266 -6.18 7.71 13.40
N ALA A 267 -5.97 9.00 13.10
CA ALA A 267 -7.04 9.97 12.89
C ALA A 267 -7.66 9.92 11.48
N HIS A 268 -6.86 9.68 10.44
CA HIS A 268 -7.28 9.76 9.03
C HIS A 268 -7.55 8.41 8.35
N GLY A 269 -6.99 7.33 8.90
CA GLY A 269 -6.93 6.02 8.25
C GLY A 269 -6.07 5.98 6.99
N TRP A 270 -5.31 7.04 6.70
CA TRP A 270 -4.41 7.17 5.57
C TRP A 270 -3.12 7.85 6.03
N ILE A 271 -2.01 7.54 5.36
CA ILE A 271 -0.80 8.38 5.38
C ILE A 271 0.00 8.12 4.10
N ASN A 272 0.89 9.04 3.71
CA ASN A 272 1.67 8.91 2.48
C ASN A 272 2.70 7.77 2.55
N PHE A 273 3.11 7.27 1.37
CA PHE A 273 3.91 6.05 1.24
C PHE A 273 5.25 6.08 2.02
N ARG A 274 5.87 7.27 2.15
CA ARG A 274 7.14 7.45 2.86
C ARG A 274 6.99 7.17 4.35
N MET A 275 5.93 7.70 4.97
CA MET A 275 5.67 7.47 6.38
C MET A 275 5.26 6.01 6.63
N ARG A 276 4.47 5.38 5.74
CA ARG A 276 4.18 3.93 5.84
C ARG A 276 5.47 3.10 5.87
N ALA A 277 6.43 3.43 5.00
CA ALA A 277 7.73 2.75 4.97
C ALA A 277 8.57 3.01 6.22
N MET A 278 8.58 4.25 6.71
CA MET A 278 9.27 4.63 7.95
C MET A 278 8.66 3.94 9.19
N LEU A 279 7.34 3.88 9.32
CA LEU A 279 6.65 3.23 10.43
C LEU A 279 7.00 1.73 10.51
N MET A 280 6.96 1.03 9.36
CA MET A 280 7.35 -0.39 9.28
C MET A 280 8.86 -0.59 9.52
N SER A 281 9.71 0.29 8.98
CA SER A 281 11.15 0.32 9.25
C SER A 281 11.42 0.43 10.75
N PHE A 282 10.80 1.39 11.43
CA PHE A 282 11.02 1.60 12.86
C PHE A 282 10.53 0.41 13.70
N ALA A 283 9.35 -0.13 13.41
CA ALA A 283 8.86 -1.33 14.09
C ALA A 283 9.83 -2.51 13.95
N THR A 284 10.37 -2.74 12.75
CA THR A 284 11.13 -3.96 12.44
C THR A 284 12.64 -3.86 12.64
N TYR A 285 13.23 -2.66 12.64
CA TYR A 285 14.66 -2.47 12.90
C TYR A 285 14.94 -1.91 14.29
N ASP A 286 14.25 -0.84 14.69
CA ASP A 286 14.48 -0.17 15.97
C ASP A 286 13.88 -0.96 17.14
N LEU A 287 12.59 -1.28 17.04
CA LEU A 287 11.86 -2.07 18.06
C LEU A 287 12.00 -3.58 17.88
N TRP A 288 12.58 -4.04 16.76
CA TRP A 288 12.81 -5.45 16.43
C TRP A 288 11.56 -6.35 16.41
N LEU A 289 10.38 -5.76 16.17
CA LEU A 289 9.09 -6.45 16.10
C LEU A 289 8.94 -7.26 14.80
N PRO A 290 8.26 -8.42 14.82
CA PRO A 290 7.97 -9.19 13.62
C PRO A 290 7.01 -8.39 12.70
N TRP A 291 7.28 -8.39 11.40
CA TRP A 291 6.49 -7.61 10.44
C TRP A 291 5.03 -8.08 10.35
N GLN A 292 4.74 -9.34 10.71
CA GLN A 292 3.38 -9.86 10.77
C GLN A 292 2.53 -9.08 11.79
N GLU A 293 3.06 -8.80 12.97
CA GLU A 293 2.33 -8.08 14.04
C GLU A 293 2.22 -6.59 13.72
N ALA A 294 3.33 -5.96 13.33
CA ALA A 294 3.34 -4.56 12.89
C ALA A 294 2.44 -4.35 11.66
N GLY A 295 2.45 -5.31 10.73
CA GLY A 295 1.60 -5.31 9.54
C GLY A 295 0.12 -5.48 9.86
N LEU A 296 -0.25 -6.35 10.80
CA LEU A 296 -1.63 -6.49 11.28
C LEU A 296 -2.13 -5.23 11.99
N VAL A 297 -1.28 -4.51 12.72
CA VAL A 297 -1.62 -3.21 13.33
C VAL A 297 -1.91 -2.16 12.26
N LEU A 298 -1.06 -2.05 11.23
CA LEU A 298 -1.26 -1.10 10.14
C LEU A 298 -2.45 -1.46 9.24
N ALA A 299 -2.67 -2.74 8.95
CA ALA A 299 -3.78 -3.21 8.11
C ALA A 299 -5.15 -2.77 8.66
N ARG A 300 -5.32 -2.81 10.00
CA ARG A 300 -6.54 -2.36 10.68
C ARG A 300 -6.74 -0.84 10.70
N LYS A 301 -5.72 -0.07 10.35
CA LYS A 301 -5.76 1.41 10.32
C LYS A 301 -5.97 1.94 8.91
N PHE A 302 -5.63 1.20 7.86
CA PHE A 302 -5.70 1.69 6.48
C PHE A 302 -7.11 1.58 5.87
N VAL A 303 -7.72 2.72 5.52
CA VAL A 303 -8.93 2.75 4.66
C VAL A 303 -8.64 2.36 3.21
N ASP A 304 -7.37 2.22 2.84
CA ASP A 304 -6.89 1.71 1.56
C ASP A 304 -6.07 0.41 1.70
N PHE A 305 -6.46 -0.42 2.66
CA PHE A 305 -5.86 -1.75 2.84
C PHE A 305 -6.11 -2.65 1.62
N GLU A 306 -5.03 -2.92 0.89
CA GLU A 306 -5.00 -3.83 -0.26
C GLU A 306 -3.98 -4.94 0.05
N PRO A 307 -4.40 -6.18 0.37
CA PRO A 307 -3.53 -7.25 0.90
C PRO A 307 -2.24 -7.45 0.11
N GLY A 308 -2.34 -7.53 -1.22
CA GLY A 308 -1.19 -7.81 -2.08
C GLY A 308 -0.18 -6.66 -2.16
N ILE A 309 -0.62 -5.42 -1.94
CA ILE A 309 0.28 -4.27 -1.75
C ILE A 309 0.85 -4.28 -0.34
N HIS A 310 0.00 -4.45 0.67
CA HIS A 310 0.34 -4.32 2.08
C HIS A 310 1.41 -5.32 2.52
N TRP A 311 1.19 -6.62 2.33
CA TRP A 311 2.13 -7.65 2.78
C TRP A 311 3.46 -7.59 2.00
N SER A 312 3.38 -7.36 0.69
CA SER A 312 4.57 -7.13 -0.15
C SER A 312 5.43 -5.95 0.34
N GLN A 313 4.80 -4.87 0.79
CA GLN A 313 5.50 -3.69 1.31
C GLN A 313 6.01 -3.91 2.74
N CYS A 314 5.22 -4.53 3.62
CA CYS A 314 5.65 -4.87 4.99
C CYS A 314 6.99 -5.63 4.95
N GLN A 315 7.07 -6.71 4.17
CA GLN A 315 8.29 -7.50 4.02
C GLN A 315 9.44 -6.73 3.34
N MET A 316 9.14 -5.87 2.35
CA MET A 316 10.15 -5.03 1.70
C MET A 316 10.83 -4.08 2.69
N GLN A 317 10.05 -3.43 3.55
CA GLN A 317 10.57 -2.48 4.53
C GLN A 317 11.16 -3.20 5.74
N ALA A 318 10.71 -4.41 6.07
CA ALA A 318 11.30 -5.27 7.11
C ALA A 318 12.65 -5.93 6.71
N GLY A 319 13.00 -5.89 5.43
CA GLY A 319 14.25 -6.43 4.87
C GLY A 319 14.21 -7.89 4.43
N GLU A 320 13.05 -8.55 4.57
CA GLU A 320 12.88 -10.01 4.47
C GLU A 320 12.58 -10.53 3.05
N THR A 321 12.59 -9.66 2.03
CA THR A 321 12.36 -10.09 0.64
C THR A 321 13.55 -10.83 0.00
N GLY A 322 14.73 -10.75 0.60
CA GLY A 322 15.99 -11.27 0.03
C GLY A 322 16.52 -10.50 -1.20
N ILE A 323 15.65 -9.92 -2.03
CA ILE A 323 16.00 -9.27 -3.30
C ILE A 323 16.16 -7.75 -3.23
N ASN A 324 15.68 -7.10 -2.17
CA ASN A 324 15.78 -5.65 -2.00
C ASN A 324 17.03 -5.24 -1.20
N THR A 325 17.56 -4.05 -1.51
CA THR A 325 18.52 -3.35 -0.63
C THR A 325 17.86 -3.09 0.73
N ILE A 326 18.55 -3.41 1.83
CA ILE A 326 18.08 -3.06 3.17
C ILE A 326 18.03 -1.53 3.29
N ARG A 327 16.89 -0.98 3.71
CA ARG A 327 16.69 0.45 3.91
C ARG A 327 16.19 0.67 5.33
N VAL A 328 17.11 0.91 6.25
CA VAL A 328 16.78 1.35 7.61
C VAL A 328 16.66 2.87 7.58
N TYR A 329 15.44 3.38 7.76
CA TYR A 329 15.17 4.81 7.81
C TYR A 329 15.61 5.38 9.16
N SER A 330 16.27 6.53 9.15
CA SER A 330 16.53 7.29 10.38
C SER A 330 15.33 8.19 10.67
N PRO A 331 14.64 8.04 11.82
CA PRO A 331 13.47 8.86 12.14
C PRO A 331 13.84 10.34 12.27
N ILE A 332 14.99 10.62 12.89
CA ILE A 332 15.55 11.97 13.07
C ILE A 332 15.81 12.64 11.71
N LYS A 333 16.62 12.00 10.84
CA LYS A 333 16.92 12.57 9.52
C LYS A 333 15.67 12.72 8.66
N GLN A 334 14.75 11.74 8.67
CA GLN A 334 13.51 11.88 7.91
C GLN A 334 12.62 12.99 8.46
N SER A 335 12.65 13.28 9.76
CA SER A 335 11.92 14.41 10.33
C SER A 335 12.44 15.74 9.78
N HIS A 336 13.74 16.02 9.90
CA HIS A 336 14.34 17.23 9.34
C HIS A 336 14.20 17.33 7.80
N ASP A 337 14.35 16.22 7.08
CA ASP A 337 14.26 16.22 5.62
C ASP A 337 12.82 16.48 5.11
N GLN A 338 11.78 16.16 5.89
CA GLN A 338 10.40 16.10 5.42
C GLN A 338 9.43 17.04 6.16
N ASP A 339 9.82 17.57 7.31
CA ASP A 339 9.08 18.57 8.10
C ASP A 339 10.07 19.59 8.71
N PRO A 340 10.80 20.40 7.90
CA PRO A 340 11.95 21.16 8.41
C PRO A 340 11.64 22.23 9.48
N SER A 341 10.39 22.67 9.56
CA SER A 341 9.86 23.60 10.57
C SER A 341 9.32 22.90 11.83
N GLY A 342 9.05 21.60 11.74
CA GLY A 342 8.36 20.83 12.77
C GLY A 342 6.85 21.09 12.86
N ASP A 343 6.23 21.63 11.81
CA ASP A 343 4.81 21.99 11.82
C ASP A 343 3.93 20.73 11.90
N PHE A 344 4.30 19.66 11.19
CA PHE A 344 3.60 18.38 11.30
C PHE A 344 3.79 17.75 12.68
N LEU A 345 4.99 17.88 13.28
CA LEU A 345 5.21 17.44 14.66
C LEU A 345 4.30 18.16 15.66
N ARG A 346 4.19 19.49 15.58
CA ARG A 346 3.35 20.30 16.50
C ARG A 346 1.87 20.00 16.35
N ALA A 347 1.40 19.76 15.12
CA ALA A 347 0.00 19.44 14.85
C ALA A 347 -0.41 18.06 15.40
N TRP A 348 0.50 17.08 15.41
CA TRP A 348 0.18 15.68 15.74
C TRP A 348 0.75 15.18 17.07
N VAL A 349 1.68 15.93 17.67
CA VAL A 349 2.21 15.70 19.01
C VAL A 349 1.98 16.98 19.81
N PRO A 350 0.74 17.22 20.31
CA PRO A 350 0.40 18.45 21.04
C PRO A 350 1.27 18.69 22.28
N GLU A 351 1.84 17.64 22.86
CA GLU A 351 2.82 17.70 23.95
C GLU A 351 4.10 18.46 23.55
N LEU A 352 4.36 18.63 22.24
CA LEU A 352 5.50 19.35 21.67
C LEU A 352 5.11 20.68 20.98
N ALA A 353 3.85 21.11 21.07
CA ALA A 353 3.36 22.29 20.38
C ALA A 353 4.17 23.57 20.73
N GLY A 354 4.56 23.73 22.00
CA GLY A 354 5.35 24.87 22.48
C GLY A 354 6.87 24.80 22.25
N VAL A 355 7.41 23.70 21.70
CA VAL A 355 8.87 23.45 21.62
C VAL A 355 9.50 24.17 20.42
N ALA A 356 9.74 25.47 20.52
CA ALA A 356 10.22 26.30 19.41
C ALA A 356 11.51 25.77 18.73
N GLY A 357 11.64 26.03 17.42
CA GLY A 357 12.82 25.66 16.64
C GLY A 357 12.97 24.15 16.40
N SER A 358 14.19 23.74 16.02
CA SER A 358 14.53 22.38 15.61
C SER A 358 14.54 21.34 16.75
N MET A 359 14.52 21.76 18.01
CA MET A 359 14.52 20.85 19.17
C MET A 359 13.27 19.96 19.25
N VAL A 360 12.20 20.34 18.55
CA VAL A 360 10.99 19.53 18.36
C VAL A 360 11.27 18.15 17.73
N HIS A 361 12.35 18.01 16.93
CA HIS A 361 12.71 16.75 16.28
C HIS A 361 13.40 15.77 17.24
N GLU A 362 14.11 16.28 18.24
CA GLU A 362 14.90 15.51 19.21
C GLU A 362 14.70 16.03 20.65
N PRO A 363 13.47 16.00 21.20
CA PRO A 363 13.14 16.63 22.48
C PRO A 363 13.80 15.98 23.70
N TRP A 364 14.52 14.87 23.53
CA TRP A 364 15.37 14.26 24.55
C TRP A 364 16.74 14.96 24.68
N GLN A 365 17.16 15.76 23.70
CA GLN A 365 18.38 16.57 23.77
C GLN A 365 18.17 17.93 24.49
N MET A 366 16.95 18.24 24.91
CA MET A 366 16.65 19.47 25.68
C MET A 366 17.01 19.31 27.16
N GLU A 367 18.29 19.52 27.49
CA GLU A 367 18.80 19.46 28.86
C GLU A 367 18.00 20.36 29.81
N GLY A 368 17.36 19.77 30.82
CA GLY A 368 16.47 20.43 31.80
C GLY A 368 15.15 20.93 31.22
N LEU A 369 15.18 21.66 30.11
CA LEU A 369 14.03 22.31 29.48
C LEU A 369 12.92 21.35 29.06
N ARG A 370 13.24 20.08 28.75
CA ARG A 370 12.24 19.05 28.41
C ARG A 370 11.16 18.91 29.49
N LEU A 371 11.56 18.87 30.77
CA LEU A 371 10.64 18.68 31.89
C LEU A 371 9.70 19.88 32.10
N THR A 372 10.06 21.04 31.57
CA THR A 372 9.25 22.27 31.63
C THR A 372 8.39 22.45 30.38
N LEU A 373 8.92 22.16 29.20
CA LEU A 373 8.28 22.44 27.91
C LEU A 373 7.41 21.30 27.38
N CYS A 374 7.73 20.04 27.71
CA CYS A 374 7.01 18.86 27.25
C CYS A 374 7.11 17.66 28.23
N PRO A 375 6.75 17.82 29.52
CA PRO A 375 6.87 16.77 30.53
C PRO A 375 6.12 15.47 30.17
N ASP A 376 4.97 15.58 29.50
CA ASP A 376 4.10 14.45 29.16
C ASP A 376 4.56 13.66 27.93
N TYR A 377 5.52 14.18 27.15
CA TYR A 377 6.06 13.46 26.00
C TYR A 377 6.99 12.33 26.49
N PRO A 378 6.88 11.08 25.99
CA PRO A 378 7.71 9.96 26.46
C PRO A 378 9.17 10.06 25.99
N ALA A 379 10.09 9.50 26.76
CA ALA A 379 11.49 9.32 26.35
C ALA A 379 11.59 8.26 25.23
N PRO A 380 12.62 8.30 24.36
CA PRO A 380 12.85 7.28 23.34
C PRO A 380 12.90 5.86 23.93
N LEU A 381 12.09 4.95 23.39
CA LEU A 381 12.05 3.53 23.83
C LEU A 381 13.39 2.80 23.60
N VAL A 382 14.17 3.22 22.62
CA VAL A 382 15.45 2.61 22.21
C VAL A 382 16.40 3.68 21.68
N ASP A 383 17.71 3.45 21.74
CA ASP A 383 18.66 4.22 20.94
C ASP A 383 18.66 3.74 19.48
N HIS A 384 18.26 4.64 18.56
CA HIS A 384 18.24 4.39 17.12
C HIS A 384 19.58 3.86 16.59
N LYS A 385 20.71 4.40 17.04
CA LYS A 385 22.03 4.05 16.47
C LYS A 385 22.41 2.61 16.80
N ALA A 386 22.27 2.20 18.06
CA ALA A 386 22.50 0.84 18.53
C ALA A 386 21.50 -0.15 17.93
N ALA A 387 20.20 0.19 17.93
CA ALA A 387 19.17 -0.69 17.39
C ALA A 387 19.32 -0.90 15.88
N SER A 388 19.52 0.18 15.11
CA SER A 388 19.79 0.14 13.67
C SER A 388 21.05 -0.66 13.33
N LYS A 389 22.11 -0.58 14.16
CA LYS A 389 23.32 -1.38 13.98
C LYS A 389 23.03 -2.88 14.19
N ARG A 390 22.47 -3.26 15.34
CA ARG A 390 22.08 -4.65 15.68
C ARG A 390 21.22 -5.26 14.57
N ALA A 391 20.23 -4.50 14.11
CA ALA A 391 19.33 -4.89 13.04
C ALA A 391 20.05 -5.18 11.70
N LYS A 392 20.98 -4.32 11.30
CA LYS A 392 21.80 -4.51 10.09
C LYS A 392 22.69 -5.74 10.23
N ASP A 393 23.36 -5.90 11.36
CA ASP A 393 24.31 -6.99 11.60
C ASP A 393 23.62 -8.37 11.47
N GLU A 394 22.43 -8.55 12.03
CA GLU A 394 21.66 -9.81 11.96
C GLU A 394 21.12 -10.09 10.54
N ILE A 395 20.68 -9.08 9.79
CA ILE A 395 20.19 -9.30 8.42
C ILE A 395 21.37 -9.56 7.47
N PHE A 396 22.51 -8.88 7.67
CA PHE A 396 23.72 -9.10 6.88
C PHE A 396 24.44 -10.41 7.23
N SER A 397 24.33 -10.93 8.47
CA SER A 397 24.83 -12.28 8.81
C SER A 397 24.10 -13.34 7.97
N ARG A 398 22.76 -13.30 7.94
CA ARG A 398 21.92 -14.20 7.14
C ARG A 398 22.18 -14.09 5.64
N ARG A 399 22.33 -12.87 5.11
CA ARG A 399 22.62 -12.63 3.68
C ARG A 399 23.97 -13.21 3.20
N LYS A 400 24.90 -13.52 4.10
CA LYS A 400 26.18 -14.18 3.75
C LYS A 400 26.03 -15.68 3.49
N LEU A 401 24.97 -16.31 4.00
CA LEU A 401 24.73 -17.74 3.86
C LEU A 401 24.44 -18.11 2.39
N ALA A 402 24.89 -19.30 1.96
CA ALA A 402 24.74 -19.76 0.57
C ALA A 402 23.26 -19.84 0.15
N VAL A 403 22.42 -20.42 1.01
CA VAL A 403 20.96 -20.56 0.81
C VAL A 403 20.26 -19.22 0.55
N ALA A 404 20.70 -18.13 1.19
CA ALA A 404 20.11 -16.80 0.99
C ALA A 404 20.26 -16.30 -0.47
N ARG A 405 21.33 -16.72 -1.18
CA ARG A 405 21.55 -16.35 -2.59
C ARG A 405 20.64 -17.13 -3.53
N GLU A 406 20.39 -18.41 -3.21
CA GLU A 406 19.49 -19.27 -3.97
C GLU A 406 18.03 -18.83 -3.81
N GLU A 407 17.58 -18.62 -2.57
CA GLU A 407 16.25 -18.09 -2.28
C GLU A 407 16.02 -16.73 -2.95
N ALA A 408 16.96 -15.79 -2.82
CA ALA A 408 16.86 -14.49 -3.48
C ALA A 408 16.76 -14.62 -5.02
N ARG A 409 17.44 -15.60 -5.64
CA ARG A 409 17.27 -15.90 -7.07
C ARG A 409 15.87 -16.42 -7.36
N GLY A 410 15.32 -17.32 -6.54
CA GLY A 410 13.94 -17.82 -6.65
C GLY A 410 12.91 -16.69 -6.56
N VAL A 411 12.99 -15.86 -5.52
CA VAL A 411 12.13 -14.69 -5.32
C VAL A 411 12.23 -13.70 -6.50
N TYR A 412 13.42 -13.44 -7.02
CA TYR A 412 13.59 -12.57 -8.20
C TYR A 412 12.95 -13.17 -9.46
N LEU A 413 13.10 -14.47 -9.69
CA LEU A 413 12.50 -15.16 -10.83
C LEU A 413 10.97 -15.15 -10.76
N ARG A 414 10.38 -15.38 -9.59
CA ARG A 414 8.91 -15.35 -9.39
C ARG A 414 8.35 -13.92 -9.44
N HIS A 415 8.92 -13.01 -8.64
CA HIS A 415 8.32 -11.71 -8.34
C HIS A 415 8.96 -10.50 -9.01
N GLY A 416 10.24 -10.58 -9.38
CA GLY A 416 11.00 -9.44 -9.89
C GLY A 416 10.40 -8.80 -11.15
N SER A 417 10.40 -7.46 -11.22
CA SER A 417 9.99 -6.75 -12.44
C SER A 417 10.89 -7.10 -13.62
N ARG A 418 10.28 -7.23 -14.80
CA ARG A 418 10.96 -7.46 -16.08
C ARG A 418 11.16 -6.16 -16.88
N SER A 419 10.44 -5.11 -16.51
CA SER A 419 10.61 -3.76 -17.05
C SER A 419 11.83 -3.10 -16.43
N GLY A 420 12.95 -3.15 -17.12
CA GLY A 420 14.20 -2.48 -16.74
C GLY A 420 15.31 -2.69 -17.77
N PRO A 421 16.40 -1.90 -17.73
CA PRO A 421 17.47 -1.95 -18.74
C PRO A 421 18.17 -3.31 -18.86
N ARG A 422 18.08 -4.18 -17.83
CA ARG A 422 18.54 -5.58 -17.89
C ARG A 422 17.81 -6.41 -18.96
N SER A 423 16.53 -6.17 -19.23
CA SER A 423 15.77 -6.90 -20.26
C SER A 423 16.38 -6.70 -21.65
N ARG A 424 16.72 -5.46 -22.01
CA ARG A 424 17.46 -5.12 -23.25
C ARG A 424 18.90 -5.66 -23.29
N ARG A 425 19.48 -6.06 -22.15
CA ARG A 425 20.86 -6.56 -22.05
C ARG A 425 20.95 -8.09 -22.07
N ILE A 426 19.87 -8.79 -21.71
CA ILE A 426 19.78 -10.27 -21.79
C ILE A 426 19.66 -10.74 -23.24
N SER A 427 18.88 -10.05 -24.09
CA SER A 427 18.78 -10.39 -25.52
C SER A 427 20.10 -10.26 -26.30
N LYS A 428 21.06 -9.47 -25.79
CA LYS A 428 22.41 -9.34 -26.36
C LYS A 428 23.44 -10.30 -25.76
N LYS A 429 23.12 -11.07 -24.72
CA LYS A 429 24.11 -11.83 -23.93
C LYS A 429 24.38 -13.27 -24.44
N ARG A 430 24.40 -13.46 -25.77
CA ARG A 430 24.79 -14.73 -26.42
C ARG A 430 26.30 -14.82 -26.75
N ALA A 431 27.11 -13.98 -26.10
CA ALA A 431 28.57 -14.03 -26.08
C ALA A 431 29.10 -13.66 -24.67
N THR A 432 30.22 -14.26 -24.28
CA THR A 432 30.89 -14.16 -22.97
C THR A 432 32.41 -14.13 -23.19
N PRO A 433 33.26 -13.74 -22.19
CA PRO A 433 32.97 -13.38 -20.79
C PRO A 433 33.00 -11.84 -20.58
N SER A 434 33.28 -11.18 -19.43
CA SER A 434 33.76 -11.63 -18.09
C SER A 434 33.19 -10.85 -16.88
N LYS A 435 33.96 -9.92 -16.29
CA LYS A 435 33.96 -9.55 -14.86
C LYS A 435 33.42 -8.15 -14.49
N GLU A 436 32.94 -8.12 -13.24
CA GLU A 436 32.93 -7.04 -12.23
C GLU A 436 32.03 -5.78 -12.35
N ASP A 437 31.68 -5.32 -11.15
CA ASP A 437 30.84 -4.23 -10.65
C ASP A 437 29.39 -4.04 -11.13
N ALA A 438 28.49 -4.00 -10.13
CA ALA A 438 27.05 -3.90 -10.28
C ALA A 438 26.55 -2.55 -9.72
N PRO A 439 26.10 -1.60 -10.57
CA PRO A 439 25.52 -0.35 -10.10
C PRO A 439 24.19 -0.58 -9.37
N GLN A 440 24.04 0.13 -8.26
CA GLN A 440 22.89 0.11 -7.36
C GLN A 440 21.66 0.75 -8.02
N LEU A 441 20.50 0.09 -7.93
CA LEU A 441 19.23 0.66 -8.41
C LEU A 441 18.79 1.81 -7.48
N LEU A 442 18.96 3.03 -7.98
CA LEU A 442 18.19 4.19 -7.53
C LEU A 442 16.70 3.86 -7.67
N LEU A 443 15.93 4.15 -6.61
CA LEU A 443 14.50 4.39 -6.78
C LEU A 443 14.39 5.87 -7.15
N ASP A 444 14.35 6.15 -8.44
CA ASP A 444 14.01 7.48 -8.92
C ASP A 444 12.58 7.82 -8.46
N LEU A 445 12.45 8.96 -7.78
CA LEU A 445 11.21 9.47 -7.18
C LEU A 445 10.26 10.01 -8.27
#